data_AF-A0A1F3NH29-F1
#
_entry.id   AF-A0A1F3NH29-F1
#
_cell.length_a   1.000
_cell.length_b   1.000
_cell.length_c   1.000
_cell.angle_alpha   90.00
_cell.angle_beta   90.00
_cell.angle_gamma   90.00
#
_symmetry.space_group_name_H-M   'P 1'
#
loop_
_entity.id
_entity.type
_entity.pdbx_description
1 polymer ?
#
loop_
_entity_poly.entity_id
_entity_poly.type
_entity_poly.pdbx_seq_one_letter_code
_entity_poly.pdbx_strand_id
1 'polypeptide(L)'
;MNSKPYINHSGRKVLEYDSPDSIILDMPYIMTQGKRLNKSMPYMKLETKVAGNDIAAIRLLDFDDADGIVSLNVQELPNGRTYTISANMDYDGDMWLWTLADFDCIIGLANKEAVLSECLPAFPRAKEC
;
A
#
# COMPACT_ATOMS: atom_id res chain seq x y z
N MET A 1 4.23 9.96 -20.43
CA MET A 1 3.34 9.95 -19.27
C MET A 1 3.50 11.28 -18.56
N ASN A 2 2.43 12.09 -18.50
CA ASN A 2 2.38 13.36 -17.77
C ASN A 2 1.47 13.18 -16.55
N SER A 3 1.69 12.13 -15.77
CA SER A 3 1.00 11.97 -14.49
C SER A 3 1.72 12.82 -13.46
N LYS A 4 1.02 13.83 -12.94
CA LYS A 4 1.55 14.73 -11.91
C LYS A 4 1.52 14.00 -10.56
N PRO A 5 2.46 14.28 -9.65
CA PRO A 5 2.37 13.75 -8.30
C PRO A 5 1.10 14.25 -7.61
N TYR A 6 0.53 13.44 -6.74
CA TYR A 6 -0.55 13.85 -5.86
C TYR A 6 0.03 14.43 -4.56
N ILE A 7 -0.39 15.65 -4.24
CA ILE A 7 -0.08 16.31 -2.97
C ILE A 7 -1.41 16.44 -2.23
N ASN A 8 -1.49 15.87 -1.03
CA ASN A 8 -2.71 15.88 -0.23
C ASN A 8 -2.96 17.25 0.43
N HIS A 9 -4.08 17.39 1.11
CA HIS A 9 -4.49 18.63 1.79
C HIS A 9 -3.49 19.14 2.86
N SER A 10 -2.62 18.27 3.39
CA SER A 10 -1.57 18.65 4.35
C SER A 10 -0.24 19.04 3.69
N GLY A 11 -0.17 19.03 2.36
CA GLY A 11 1.03 19.39 1.60
C GLY A 11 2.05 18.26 1.48
N ARG A 12 1.69 17.02 1.86
CA ARG A 12 2.55 15.84 1.69
C ARG A 12 2.34 15.23 0.31
N LYS A 13 3.44 14.87 -0.36
CA LYS A 13 3.39 14.06 -1.59
C LYS A 13 3.02 12.61 -1.24
N VAL A 14 1.88 12.15 -1.73
CA VAL A 14 1.33 10.82 -1.41
C VAL A 14 1.46 9.84 -2.56
N LEU A 15 1.29 10.31 -3.80
CA LEU A 15 1.43 9.50 -5.00
C LEU A 15 2.44 10.13 -5.96
N GLU A 16 3.31 9.29 -6.50
CA GLU A 16 4.24 9.65 -7.57
C GLU A 16 4.33 8.51 -8.57
N TYR A 17 4.31 8.85 -9.86
CA TYR A 17 4.50 7.89 -10.94
C TYR A 17 6.00 7.80 -11.26
N ASP A 18 6.59 6.65 -10.95
CA ASP A 18 8.01 6.36 -11.13
C ASP A 18 8.29 5.83 -12.55
N SER A 19 7.40 4.98 -13.07
CA SER A 19 7.43 4.50 -14.46
C SER A 19 6.02 4.05 -14.91
N PRO A 20 5.82 3.62 -16.19
CA PRO A 20 4.53 3.08 -16.63
C PRO A 20 4.01 1.89 -15.82
N ASP A 21 4.92 1.20 -15.13
CA ASP A 21 4.65 -0.03 -14.38
C ASP A 21 4.93 0.13 -12.88
N SER A 22 5.28 1.34 -12.40
CA SER A 22 5.68 1.58 -11.01
C SER A 22 5.12 2.91 -10.49
N ILE A 23 4.56 2.87 -9.27
CA ILE A 23 4.20 4.05 -8.49
C ILE A 23 4.86 4.00 -7.11
N ILE A 24 5.05 5.17 -6.52
CA ILE A 24 5.34 5.34 -5.09
C ILE A 24 4.05 5.81 -4.44
N LEU A 25 3.53 5.02 -3.51
CA LEU A 25 2.31 5.33 -2.75
C LEU A 25 2.65 5.41 -1.27
N ASP A 26 2.96 6.63 -0.81
CA ASP A 26 3.43 6.91 0.54
C ASP A 26 2.26 7.01 1.55
N MET A 27 1.61 5.87 1.75
CA MET A 27 0.51 5.70 2.72
C MET A 27 0.92 4.72 3.83
N PRO A 28 0.43 4.88 5.07
CA PRO A 28 0.83 4.03 6.20
C PRO A 28 0.61 2.53 5.98
N TYR A 29 -0.45 2.16 5.26
CA TYR A 29 -0.82 0.76 4.98
C TYR A 29 -0.12 0.17 3.74
N ILE A 30 0.83 0.89 3.15
CA ILE A 30 1.75 0.36 2.14
C ILE A 30 3.07 0.03 2.84
N MET A 31 3.31 -1.26 3.05
CA MET A 31 4.48 -1.82 3.72
C MET A 31 5.42 -2.47 2.69
N THR A 32 5.91 -1.65 1.76
CA THR A 32 6.87 -2.07 0.74
C THR A 32 8.14 -1.24 0.84
N GLN A 33 9.24 -1.75 0.30
CA GLN A 33 10.49 -1.00 0.23
C GLN A 33 10.31 0.30 -0.57
N GLY A 34 10.66 1.43 0.03
CA GLY A 34 10.47 2.76 -0.56
C GLY A 34 9.02 3.09 -0.93
N LYS A 35 8.03 2.41 -0.33
CA LYS A 35 6.59 2.57 -0.63
C LYS A 35 6.24 2.34 -2.10
N ARG A 36 7.09 1.59 -2.83
CA ARG A 36 6.95 1.33 -4.26
C ARG A 36 5.99 0.17 -4.49
N LEU A 37 5.14 0.32 -5.49
CA LEU A 37 4.26 -0.71 -6.03
C LEU A 37 4.53 -0.87 -7.53
N ASN A 38 4.80 -2.11 -7.94
CA ASN A 38 5.15 -2.48 -9.30
C ASN A 38 4.09 -3.41 -9.87
N LYS A 39 3.72 -3.22 -11.14
CA LYS A 39 2.86 -4.17 -11.86
C LYS A 39 3.53 -5.54 -11.93
N SER A 40 2.70 -6.57 -11.94
CA SER A 40 3.05 -7.99 -11.93
C SER A 40 3.82 -8.50 -10.70
N MET A 41 4.19 -7.63 -9.75
CA MET A 41 4.83 -8.06 -8.50
C MET A 41 3.81 -8.67 -7.53
N PRO A 42 4.18 -9.74 -6.82
CA PRO A 42 3.36 -10.32 -5.78
C PRO A 42 3.45 -9.52 -4.47
N TYR A 43 2.31 -9.36 -3.80
CA TYR A 43 2.15 -8.70 -2.51
C TYR A 43 1.28 -9.55 -1.59
N MET A 44 1.51 -9.44 -0.29
CA MET A 44 0.59 -9.95 0.72
C MET A 44 -0.44 -8.86 1.04
N LYS A 45 -1.73 -9.17 0.80
CA LYS A 45 -2.86 -8.33 1.18
C LYS A 45 -3.40 -8.80 2.53
N LEU A 46 -3.63 -7.86 3.43
CA LEU A 46 -4.46 -8.03 4.62
C LEU A 46 -5.70 -7.15 4.43
N GLU A 47 -6.91 -7.71 4.58
CA GLU A 47 -8.16 -6.97 4.58
C GLU A 47 -8.88 -7.14 5.92
N THR A 48 -9.21 -6.03 6.56
CA THR A 48 -9.93 -5.98 7.83
C THR A 48 -11.42 -6.08 7.56
N LYS A 49 -12.07 -7.15 8.03
CA LYS A 49 -13.52 -7.35 7.87
C LYS A 49 -14.22 -7.19 9.22
N VAL A 50 -15.54 -6.99 9.18
CA VAL A 50 -16.38 -6.89 10.40
C VAL A 50 -16.22 -8.13 11.29
N ALA A 51 -16.00 -9.29 10.69
CA ALA A 51 -15.68 -10.53 11.38
C ALA A 51 -14.36 -11.10 10.86
N GLY A 52 -13.28 -10.81 11.58
CA GLY A 52 -11.95 -11.35 11.30
C GLY A 52 -11.19 -10.62 10.18
N ASN A 53 -10.06 -11.20 9.80
CA ASN A 53 -9.18 -10.68 8.77
C ASN A 53 -9.06 -11.68 7.62
N ASP A 54 -8.92 -11.16 6.41
CA ASP A 54 -8.69 -11.96 5.21
C ASP A 54 -7.29 -11.68 4.67
N ILE A 55 -6.51 -12.74 4.50
CA ILE A 55 -5.11 -12.65 4.04
C ILE A 55 -5.01 -13.37 2.72
N ALA A 56 -4.52 -12.66 1.70
CA ALA A 56 -4.38 -13.22 0.36
C ALA A 56 -3.06 -12.77 -0.28
N ALA A 57 -2.44 -13.68 -1.02
CA ALA A 57 -1.35 -13.32 -1.94
C ALA A 57 -1.97 -12.80 -3.24
N ILE A 58 -1.60 -11.59 -3.63
CA ILE A 58 -2.11 -10.92 -4.82
C ILE A 58 -0.96 -10.46 -5.71
N ARG A 59 -1.25 -10.17 -6.98
CA ARG A 59 -0.36 -9.39 -7.85
C ARG A 59 -1.04 -8.11 -8.30
N LEU A 60 -0.28 -7.03 -8.43
CA LEU A 60 -0.78 -5.77 -8.99
C LEU A 60 -0.89 -5.89 -10.51
N LEU A 61 -2.06 -5.67 -11.07
CA LEU A 61 -2.28 -5.68 -12.52
C LEU A 61 -2.15 -4.27 -13.10
N ASP A 62 -2.79 -3.31 -12.46
CA ASP A 62 -2.80 -1.92 -12.90
C ASP A 62 -3.10 -0.97 -11.75
N PHE A 63 -2.88 0.32 -11.97
CA PHE A 63 -3.21 1.38 -11.03
C PHE A 63 -3.73 2.60 -11.77
N ASP A 64 -4.64 3.32 -11.13
CA ASP A 64 -5.21 4.57 -11.62
C ASP A 64 -5.49 5.51 -10.44
N ASP A 65 -5.57 6.80 -10.70
CA ASP A 65 -5.96 7.80 -9.71
C ASP A 65 -6.98 8.80 -10.27
N ALA A 66 -7.99 9.10 -9.47
CA ALA A 66 -9.02 10.08 -9.82
C ALA A 66 -9.56 10.75 -8.54
N ASP A 67 -9.69 12.08 -8.57
CA ASP A 67 -10.32 12.88 -7.51
C ASP A 67 -9.79 12.57 -6.08
N GLY A 68 -8.48 12.38 -5.95
CA GLY A 68 -7.84 12.07 -4.66
C GLY A 68 -7.99 10.62 -4.21
N ILE A 69 -8.55 9.74 -5.04
CA ILE A 69 -8.69 8.31 -4.76
C ILE A 69 -7.72 7.54 -5.65
N VAL A 70 -6.86 6.72 -5.03
CA VAL A 70 -6.04 5.75 -5.75
C VAL A 70 -6.81 4.44 -5.87
N SER A 71 -6.79 3.83 -7.05
CA SER A 71 -7.41 2.55 -7.36
C SER A 71 -6.35 1.57 -7.84
N LEU A 72 -6.23 0.43 -7.17
CA LEU A 72 -5.29 -0.63 -7.50
C LEU A 72 -6.08 -1.84 -8.00
N ASN A 73 -5.87 -2.22 -9.26
CA ASN A 73 -6.42 -3.45 -9.82
C ASN A 73 -5.49 -4.60 -9.48
N VAL A 74 -6.00 -5.59 -8.75
CA VAL A 74 -5.22 -6.69 -8.20
C VAL A 74 -5.82 -8.03 -8.60
N GLN A 75 -4.98 -9.06 -8.62
CA GLN A 75 -5.41 -10.43 -8.82
C GLN A 75 -4.91 -11.34 -7.71
N GLU A 76 -5.81 -12.10 -7.11
CA GLU A 76 -5.46 -13.19 -6.19
C GLU A 76 -4.74 -14.31 -6.92
N LEU A 77 -3.56 -14.66 -6.43
CA LEU A 77 -2.74 -15.72 -7.01
C LEU A 77 -3.38 -17.12 -6.87
N PRO A 78 -4.04 -17.50 -5.76
CA PRO A 78 -4.56 -18.87 -5.60
C PRO A 78 -5.71 -19.22 -6.55
N ASN A 79 -6.60 -18.27 -6.85
CA ASN A 79 -7.84 -18.52 -7.57
C ASN A 79 -7.99 -17.67 -8.85
N GLY A 80 -7.05 -16.77 -9.13
CA GLY A 80 -7.06 -15.89 -10.30
C GLY A 80 -8.13 -14.80 -10.26
N ARG A 81 -8.82 -14.59 -9.14
CA ARG A 81 -9.88 -13.57 -9.03
C ARG A 81 -9.28 -12.17 -9.09
N THR A 82 -9.84 -11.33 -9.96
CA THR A 82 -9.45 -9.93 -10.11
C THR A 82 -10.45 -9.01 -9.43
N TYR A 83 -9.97 -7.96 -8.78
CA TYR A 83 -10.80 -6.91 -8.18
C TYR A 83 -9.99 -5.64 -7.98
N THR A 84 -10.69 -4.55 -7.69
CA THR A 84 -10.08 -3.25 -7.38
C THR A 84 -10.16 -2.98 -5.89
N ILE A 85 -9.04 -2.59 -5.30
CA ILE A 85 -8.99 -1.99 -3.98
C ILE A 85 -8.69 -0.51 -4.15
N SER A 86 -9.31 0.35 -3.36
CA SER A 86 -9.11 1.79 -3.45
C SER A 86 -8.91 2.41 -2.08
N ALA A 87 -8.28 3.58 -2.08
CA ALA A 87 -8.10 4.36 -0.87
C ALA A 87 -8.09 5.85 -1.16
N ASN A 88 -8.57 6.63 -0.20
CA ASN A 88 -8.51 8.08 -0.23
C ASN A 88 -7.11 8.55 0.17
N MET A 89 -6.43 9.29 -0.71
CA MET A 89 -5.09 9.82 -0.52
C MET A 89 -5.04 11.03 0.42
N ASP A 90 -6.19 11.63 0.75
CA ASP A 90 -6.35 12.66 1.78
C ASP A 90 -6.74 12.08 3.15
N TYR A 91 -6.93 10.76 3.27
CA TYR A 91 -7.30 10.18 4.56
C TYR A 91 -6.13 10.21 5.54
N ASP A 92 -6.34 10.85 6.69
CA ASP A 92 -5.36 11.06 7.76
C ASP A 92 -5.68 10.31 9.06
N GLY A 93 -6.71 9.45 9.04
CA GLY A 93 -7.11 8.66 10.21
C GLY A 93 -6.27 7.39 10.40
N ASP A 94 -6.53 6.70 11.51
CA ASP A 94 -5.75 5.54 11.96
C ASP A 94 -6.32 4.19 11.50
N MET A 95 -7.38 4.17 10.69
CA MET A 95 -8.07 2.94 10.26
C MET A 95 -8.16 2.81 8.74
N TRP A 96 -7.72 1.67 8.22
CA TRP A 96 -7.81 1.33 6.80
C TRP A 96 -8.42 -0.05 6.60
N LEU A 97 -9.07 -0.24 5.46
CA LEU A 97 -9.74 -1.50 5.12
C LEU A 97 -8.75 -2.57 4.66
N TRP A 98 -7.60 -2.17 4.13
CA TRP A 98 -6.61 -3.10 3.58
C TRP A 98 -5.18 -2.58 3.72
N THR A 99 -4.22 -3.51 3.82
CA THR A 99 -2.78 -3.29 3.86
C THR A 99 -2.10 -4.13 2.77
N LEU A 100 -1.03 -3.61 2.17
CA LEU A 100 -0.15 -4.37 1.27
C LEU A 100 1.25 -4.44 1.84
N ALA A 101 1.87 -5.62 1.78
CA ALA A 101 3.28 -5.81 2.11
C ALA A 101 4.02 -6.58 1.02
N ASP A 102 5.27 -6.21 0.74
CA ASP A 102 6.16 -7.02 -0.10
C ASP A 102 6.92 -8.06 0.74
N PHE A 103 7.47 -9.06 0.06
CA PHE A 103 8.18 -10.16 0.71
C PHE A 103 9.41 -9.66 1.49
N ASP A 104 10.17 -8.72 0.91
CA ASP A 104 11.39 -8.20 1.51
C ASP A 104 11.12 -7.45 2.82
N CYS A 105 10.04 -6.67 2.87
CA CYS A 105 9.54 -6.02 4.07
C CYS A 105 9.18 -7.06 5.14
N ILE A 106 8.43 -8.10 4.78
CA ILE A 106 8.01 -9.15 5.72
C ILE A 106 9.23 -9.86 6.32
N ILE A 107 10.19 -10.25 5.48
CA ILE A 107 11.41 -10.93 5.92
C ILE A 107 12.29 -10.01 6.76
N GLY A 108 12.47 -8.75 6.34
CA GLY A 108 13.24 -7.76 7.10
C GLY A 108 12.69 -7.54 8.52
N LEU A 109 11.36 -7.47 8.64
CA LEU A 109 10.68 -7.39 9.95
C LEU A 109 10.87 -8.65 10.79
N ALA A 110 10.76 -9.83 10.18
CA ALA A 110 10.95 -11.11 10.88
C ALA A 110 12.37 -11.27 11.45
N ASN A 111 13.37 -10.79 10.71
CA ASN A 111 14.77 -10.90 11.09
C ASN A 111 15.26 -9.80 12.04
N LYS A 112 14.40 -8.83 12.40
CA LYS A 112 14.77 -7.63 13.19
C LYS A 112 15.94 -6.85 12.58
N GLU A 113 16.12 -6.93 11.27
CA GLU A 113 17.14 -6.16 10.56
C GLU A 113 16.74 -4.68 10.53
N ALA A 114 17.71 -3.80 10.36
CA ALA A 114 17.53 -2.34 10.32
C ALA A 114 16.82 -1.84 9.04
N VAL A 115 15.78 -2.54 8.59
CA VAL A 115 14.84 -2.13 7.54
C VAL A 115 13.75 -1.19 8.11
N LEU A 116 13.83 -0.90 9.41
CA LEU A 116 12.81 -0.27 10.26
C LEU A 116 12.39 1.16 9.85
N SER A 117 13.12 1.85 8.97
CA SER A 117 12.75 3.21 8.55
C SER A 117 11.81 3.26 7.35
N GLU A 118 11.92 2.32 6.40
CA GLU A 118 11.27 2.44 5.09
C GLU A 118 10.01 1.57 4.98
N CYS A 119 10.00 0.45 5.68
CA CYS A 119 8.97 -0.58 5.59
C CYS A 119 7.84 -0.42 6.61
N LEU A 120 8.08 0.24 7.75
CA LEU A 120 7.06 0.39 8.79
C LEU A 120 6.02 1.46 8.42
N PRO A 121 4.74 1.25 8.77
CA PRO A 121 3.80 2.36 8.95
C PRO A 121 4.37 3.27 10.04
N ALA A 122 4.16 4.59 9.93
CA ALA A 122 4.25 5.46 11.08
C ALA A 122 3.10 5.11 12.04
N PHE A 123 3.23 4.02 12.79
CA PHE A 123 2.31 3.73 13.88
C PHE A 123 2.39 4.91 14.86
N PRO A 124 1.27 5.51 15.29
CA PRO A 124 1.31 6.37 16.45
C PRO A 124 1.86 5.49 17.58
N ARG A 125 2.99 5.89 18.19
CA ARG A 125 3.34 5.32 19.50
C ARG A 125 2.12 5.54 20.35
N ALA A 126 1.48 4.46 20.80
CA ALA A 126 0.51 4.54 21.87
C ALA A 126 1.16 5.38 22.96
N LYS A 127 0.60 6.55 23.25
CA LYS A 127 0.95 7.23 24.49
C LYS A 127 0.48 6.29 25.58
N GLU A 128 1.43 5.62 26.22
CA GLU A 128 1.19 4.93 27.48
C GLU A 128 0.56 5.97 28.40
N CYS A 129 -0.70 5.73 28.77
CA CYS A 129 -1.38 6.43 29.86
C CYS A 129 -0.94 5.83 31.19
#